data_AF-A0A5N0GC44-F1
#
_entry.id   AF-A0A5N0GC44-F1
#
_cell.length_a   1.000
_cell.length_b   1.000
_cell.length_c   1.000
_cell.angle_alpha   90.00
_cell.angle_beta   90.00
_cell.angle_gamma   90.00
#
_symmetry.space_group_name_H-M   'P 1'
#
loop_
_entity.id
_entity.type
_entity.pdbx_description
1 polymer ?
#
loop_
_entity_poly.entity_id
_entity_poly.type
_entity_poly.pdbx_seq_one_letter_code
_entity_poly.pdbx_strand_id
1 'polypeptide(L)'
;RRNGYRDRPWDTRAGSIGLRIPKLRAGSYFPDWLLERRRRAEEALTTVVATCYLLGVSTRRLERLAEALGITRLSKSQVSEMAKEL
;
A
#
# COMPACT_ATOMS: atom_id res chain seq x y z
N ARG A 1 28.20 13.46 7.04
CA ARG A 1 27.80 12.69 8.24
C ARG A 1 26.42 12.04 7.93
N ARG A 2 26.14 10.75 8.21
CA ARG A 2 24.88 10.08 7.76
C ARG A 2 23.70 10.44 8.67
N ASN A 3 22.50 10.71 8.14
CA ASN A 3 21.32 11.07 8.96
C ASN A 3 20.32 9.91 9.16
N GLY A 4 20.73 8.67 8.88
CA GLY A 4 19.88 7.50 9.07
C GLY A 4 18.69 7.43 8.09
N TYR A 5 17.80 6.48 8.33
CA TYR A 5 16.62 6.23 7.52
C TYR A 5 15.36 6.26 8.41
N ARG A 6 14.20 6.47 7.80
CA ARG A 6 12.90 6.19 8.41
C ARG A 6 12.33 4.95 7.72
N ASP A 7 11.94 3.98 8.52
CA ASP A 7 11.22 2.82 8.02
C ASP A 7 9.77 3.21 7.72
N ARG A 8 9.29 2.79 6.56
CA ARG A 8 7.90 2.92 6.16
C ARG A 8 7.48 1.62 5.51
N PRO A 9 6.45 0.94 6.02
CA PRO A 9 5.92 -0.21 5.33
C PRO A 9 5.19 0.22 4.05
N TRP A 10 5.26 -0.62 3.02
CA TRP A 10 4.60 -0.41 1.73
C TRP A 10 3.98 -1.74 1.30
N ASP A 11 2.67 -1.72 1.05
CA ASP A 11 1.90 -2.91 0.73
C ASP A 11 1.82 -3.03 -0.79
N THR A 12 2.39 -4.09 -1.34
CA THR A 12 2.47 -4.35 -2.78
C THR A 12 1.68 -5.60 -3.12
N ARG A 13 1.48 -5.85 -4.42
CA ARG A 13 0.87 -7.13 -4.88
C ARG A 13 1.71 -8.37 -4.54
N ALA A 14 3.00 -8.20 -4.25
CA ALA A 14 3.90 -9.27 -3.83
C ALA A 14 4.05 -9.38 -2.30
N GLY A 15 3.24 -8.62 -1.54
CA GLY A 15 3.27 -8.58 -0.08
C GLY A 15 3.76 -7.24 0.49
N SER A 16 3.76 -7.15 1.82
CA SER A 16 4.22 -5.97 2.54
C SER A 16 5.74 -5.93 2.63
N ILE A 17 6.37 -4.86 2.12
CA ILE A 17 7.81 -4.64 2.22
C ILE A 17 8.15 -3.41 3.07
N GLY A 18 9.32 -3.43 3.73
CA GLY A 18 9.84 -2.30 4.49
C GLY A 18 10.69 -1.38 3.62
N LEU A 19 10.24 -0.14 3.40
CA LEU A 19 11.03 0.88 2.72
C LEU A 19 11.87 1.68 3.72
N ARG A 20 13.13 1.90 3.38
CA ARG A 20 14.04 2.76 4.14
C ARG A 20 14.16 4.12 3.44
N ILE A 21 13.39 5.10 3.88
CA ILE A 21 13.42 6.45 3.29
C ILE A 21 14.57 7.25 3.93
N PRO A 22 15.51 7.81 3.15
CA PRO A 22 16.60 8.62 3.68
C PRO A 22 16.10 9.82 4.49
N LYS A 23 16.79 10.12 5.60
CA LYS A 23 16.64 11.40 6.31
C LYS A 23 17.73 12.35 5.83
N LEU A 24 17.35 13.52 5.33
CA LEU A 24 18.30 14.57 4.96
C LEU A 24 18.73 15.37 6.20
N ARG A 25 19.91 16.02 6.13
CA ARG A 25 20.40 16.92 7.20
C ARG A 25 19.79 18.31 7.14
N ALA A 26 19.54 18.78 5.92
CA ALA A 26 18.82 20.00 5.62
C ALA A 26 17.78 19.66 4.56
N GLY A 27 16.59 20.26 4.67
CA GLY A 27 15.45 19.94 3.81
C GLY A 27 14.76 18.61 4.14
N SER A 28 13.79 18.24 3.30
CA SER A 28 13.00 17.01 3.46
C SER A 28 13.01 16.21 2.17
N TYR A 29 13.05 14.88 2.28
CA TYR A 29 12.96 13.97 1.14
C TYR A 29 11.75 13.05 1.28
N PHE A 30 10.93 13.02 0.23
CA PHE A 30 9.81 12.11 0.09
C PHE A 30 9.77 11.65 -1.37
N PRO A 31 9.88 10.35 -1.65
CA PRO A 31 9.83 9.84 -3.02
C PRO A 31 8.37 9.79 -3.49
N ASP A 32 7.86 10.92 -3.94
CA ASP A 32 6.50 11.11 -4.46
C ASP A 32 6.24 10.34 -5.76
N TRP A 33 7.27 10.13 -6.58
CA TRP A 33 7.22 9.26 -7.77
C TRP A 33 6.94 7.78 -7.45
N LEU A 34 7.16 7.34 -6.20
CA LEU A 34 6.90 5.96 -5.76
C LEU A 34 5.74 5.88 -4.77
N LEU A 35 5.59 6.91 -3.93
CA LEU A 35 4.74 6.86 -2.77
C LEU A 35 3.78 8.04 -2.74
N GLU A 36 2.52 7.76 -2.50
CA GLU A 36 1.55 8.80 -2.20
C GLU A 36 1.57 9.18 -0.72
N ARG A 37 1.24 10.44 -0.42
CA ARG A 37 1.11 10.91 0.97
C ARG A 37 -0.12 10.25 1.59
N ARG A 38 0.04 9.75 2.83
CA ARG A 38 -0.99 9.06 3.62
C ARG A 38 -1.47 7.70 3.07
N ARG A 39 -0.94 7.23 1.94
CA ARG A 39 -1.25 5.90 1.38
C ARG A 39 -0.16 4.88 1.70
N ARG A 40 -0.52 3.64 1.98
CA ARG A 40 0.43 2.55 2.23
C ARG A 40 0.49 1.54 1.08
N ALA A 41 -0.57 1.46 0.29
CA ALA A 41 -0.68 0.55 -0.84
C ALA A 41 0.01 1.10 -2.11
N GLU A 42 0.59 0.20 -2.89
CA GLU A 42 0.90 0.38 -4.31
C GLU A 42 -0.38 0.71 -5.10
N GLU A 43 -0.29 1.60 -6.08
CA GLU A 43 -1.42 1.98 -6.96
C GLU A 43 -2.03 0.74 -7.65
N ALA A 44 -1.19 -0.16 -8.15
CA ALA A 44 -1.63 -1.39 -8.79
C ALA A 44 -2.43 -2.31 -7.85
N LEU A 45 -2.18 -2.26 -6.53
CA LEU A 45 -2.99 -3.02 -5.56
C LEU A 45 -4.41 -2.46 -5.50
N THR A 46 -4.56 -1.13 -5.56
CA THR A 46 -5.86 -0.46 -5.62
C THR A 46 -6.63 -0.82 -6.87
N THR A 47 -5.98 -0.80 -8.05
CA THR A 47 -6.62 -1.19 -9.30
C THR A 47 -7.13 -2.63 -9.26
N VAL A 48 -6.36 -3.55 -8.65
CA VAL A 48 -6.79 -4.93 -8.45
C VAL A 48 -8.01 -5.00 -7.54
N VAL A 49 -8.01 -4.28 -6.42
CA VAL A 49 -9.16 -4.21 -5.50
C VAL A 49 -10.41 -3.66 -6.18
N ALA A 50 -10.29 -2.56 -6.91
CA ALA A 50 -11.40 -1.96 -7.67
C ALA A 50 -11.94 -2.92 -8.74
N THR A 51 -11.05 -3.59 -9.48
CA THR A 51 -11.43 -4.60 -10.48
C THR A 51 -12.16 -5.77 -9.83
N CYS A 52 -11.67 -6.27 -8.69
CA CYS A 52 -12.34 -7.32 -7.93
C CYS A 52 -13.74 -6.89 -7.46
N TYR A 53 -13.90 -5.63 -7.05
CA TYR A 53 -15.21 -5.08 -6.69
C TYR A 53 -16.17 -5.08 -7.88
N LEU A 54 -15.72 -4.61 -9.05
CA LEU A 54 -16.51 -4.62 -10.30
C LEU A 54 -16.90 -6.04 -10.72
N LEU A 55 -16.02 -7.02 -10.54
CA LEU A 55 -16.27 -8.42 -10.85
C LEU A 55 -17.12 -9.16 -9.79
N GLY A 56 -17.62 -8.46 -8.77
CA GLY A 56 -18.46 -9.04 -7.73
C GLY A 56 -17.73 -9.97 -6.76
N VAL A 57 -16.41 -9.84 -6.65
CA VAL A 57 -15.63 -10.58 -5.65
C VAL A 57 -15.98 -10.03 -4.27
N SER A 58 -16.45 -10.91 -3.37
CA SER A 58 -16.78 -10.48 -2.02
C SER A 58 -15.55 -9.98 -1.26
N THR A 59 -15.74 -8.95 -0.42
CA THR A 59 -14.66 -8.36 0.38
C THR A 59 -13.93 -9.40 1.24
N ARG A 60 -14.64 -10.40 1.78
CA ARG A 60 -14.04 -11.51 2.52
C ARG A 60 -13.12 -12.40 1.69
N ARG A 61 -13.45 -12.64 0.42
CA ARG A 61 -12.60 -13.44 -0.47
C ARG A 61 -11.32 -12.66 -0.82
N LEU A 62 -11.46 -11.36 -1.02
CA LEU A 62 -10.32 -10.47 -1.27
C LEU A 62 -9.38 -10.38 -0.06
N GLU A 63 -9.91 -10.26 1.15
CA GLU A 63 -9.12 -10.28 2.40
C GLU A 63 -8.26 -11.54 2.50
N ARG A 64 -8.84 -12.72 2.22
CA ARG A 64 -8.11 -13.99 2.22
C ARG A 64 -7.01 -14.06 1.16
N LEU A 65 -7.25 -13.49 -0.02
CA LEU A 65 -6.24 -13.41 -1.08
C LEU A 65 -5.10 -12.47 -0.67
N ALA A 66 -5.41 -11.33 -0.06
CA ALA A 66 -4.43 -10.39 0.45
C ALA A 66 -3.57 -11.03 1.55
N GLU A 67 -4.19 -11.76 2.49
CA GLU A 67 -3.48 -12.54 3.51
C GLU A 67 -2.55 -13.58 2.89
N ALA A 68 -3.01 -14.32 1.88
CA ALA A 68 -2.19 -15.32 1.17
C ALA A 68 -0.99 -14.69 0.44
N LEU A 69 -1.10 -13.44 0.00
CA LEU A 69 -0.01 -12.66 -0.59
C LEU A 69 0.90 -12.00 0.47
N GLY A 70 0.66 -12.22 1.76
CA GLY A 70 1.46 -11.63 2.85
C GLY A 70 1.11 -10.17 3.15
N ILE A 71 -0.04 -9.67 2.67
CA ILE A 71 -0.57 -8.35 2.99
C ILE A 71 -1.39 -8.46 4.28
N THR A 72 -0.74 -8.26 5.42
CA THR A 72 -1.30 -8.55 6.75
C THR A 72 -2.33 -7.54 7.26
N ARG A 73 -2.54 -6.41 6.57
CA ARG A 73 -3.37 -5.29 7.06
C ARG A 73 -4.24 -4.66 5.98
N LEU A 74 -4.91 -5.48 5.18
CA LEU A 74 -5.92 -4.99 4.26
C LEU A 74 -7.31 -5.21 4.86
N SER A 75 -7.84 -4.23 5.61
CA SER A 75 -9.16 -4.33 6.23
C SER A 75 -10.31 -4.13 5.23
N LYS A 76 -11.52 -4.62 5.53
CA LYS A 76 -12.75 -4.26 4.79
C LYS A 76 -12.91 -2.76 4.51
N SER A 77 -12.59 -1.92 5.48
CA SER A 77 -12.71 -0.47 5.32
C SER A 77 -11.68 0.07 4.33
N GLN A 78 -10.45 -0.44 4.34
CA GLN A 78 -9.44 -0.09 3.34
C GLN A 78 -9.81 -0.61 1.95
N VAL A 79 -10.31 -1.84 1.84
CA VAL A 79 -10.84 -2.41 0.59
C VAL A 79 -11.94 -1.54 0.02
N SER A 80 -12.91 -1.15 0.86
CA SER A 80 -14.01 -0.28 0.46
C SER A 80 -13.53 1.08 -0.01
N GLU A 81 -12.56 1.69 0.69
CA GLU A 81 -11.98 2.97 0.29
C GLU A 81 -11.21 2.87 -1.03
N MET A 82 -10.41 1.82 -1.21
CA MET A 82 -9.66 1.56 -2.45
C MET A 82 -10.59 1.30 -3.64
N ALA A 83 -11.74 0.68 -3.42
CA ALA A 83 -12.73 0.46 -4.47
C ALA A 83 -13.47 1.73 -4.92
N LYS A 84 -13.45 2.81 -4.13
CA LYS A 84 -14.04 4.11 -4.51
C LYS A 84 -13.18 4.89 -5.49
N GLU A 85 -11.90 4.57 -5.61
CA GLU A 85 -10.92 5.27 -6.46
C GLU A 85 -10.97 4.85 -7.94
N LEU A 86 -12.18 4.69 -8.48
CA LEU A 86 -12.41 4.45 -9.92
C LEU A 86 -12.57 5.74 -10.71
#